data_AF-A0A4S8IZA8-F1
#
_entry.id   AF-A0A4S8IZA8-F1
#
_cell.length_a   1.000
_cell.length_b   1.000
_cell.length_c   1.000
_cell.angle_alpha   90.00
_cell.angle_beta   90.00
_cell.angle_gamma   90.00
#
_symmetry.space_group_name_H-M   'P 1'
#
loop_
_entity.id
_entity.type
_entity.pdbx_description
1 polymer ?
#
loop_
_entity_poly.entity_id
_entity_poly.type
_entity_poly.pdbx_seq_one_letter_code
_entity_poly.pdbx_strand_id
1 'polypeptide(L)'
;MGCTSSIPKRYPMGRKKKKHISIHEVAVFVPAVRVPVAVDLIRPLRGLVPRDLLDKLSALRGRIVLLTEENYLSSVPTVSELQRALEEYLRVLLGMLKPEHRLEASVEFKWKSLGDDGHETCLASAWYEVLSVVHMMAILSLLEANLMLVPKDSLDSCERKVSEDSKRVAIDLLLKASGCLEYCVHQILVHLPMQIRKSLPNDLQDGILESISSQALAQGVEMQLGLAIESEKATLSVKRRLACEEVSYFSEAHNWLSGCDTSDAYGKKLLLYIKWKYLEAKAAAYYYHGLIVDKGSEPSNHVSAVCCLFAADELLIASKRASLSFCLAAPVTRVPPTWGVMKHLHKKIPEVVSKKSQMYGYLFEQDKNEYETSDQP
;
A
#
# COMPACT_ATOMS: atom_id res chain seq x y z
N MET A 1 61.83 2.14 -32.19
CA MET A 1 61.25 0.82 -31.90
C MET A 1 59.79 1.01 -31.53
N GLY A 2 58.90 0.83 -32.50
CA GLY A 2 57.46 0.83 -32.29
C GLY A 2 56.94 -0.58 -32.52
N CYS A 3 56.12 -1.09 -31.61
CA CYS A 3 55.38 -2.33 -31.79
C CYS A 3 53.92 -2.07 -31.41
N THR A 4 53.09 -1.97 -32.44
CA THR A 4 51.64 -1.93 -32.37
C THR A 4 51.13 -3.36 -32.17
N SER A 5 50.31 -3.58 -31.13
CA SER A 5 49.53 -4.81 -30.99
C SER A 5 48.05 -4.51 -31.27
N SER A 6 47.52 -5.25 -32.21
CA SER A 6 46.18 -5.19 -32.78
C SER A 6 45.12 -5.70 -31.78
N ILE A 7 44.08 -4.91 -31.55
CA ILE A 7 42.87 -5.34 -30.81
C ILE A 7 41.91 -5.98 -31.82
N PRO A 8 41.45 -7.24 -31.61
CA PRO A 8 40.47 -7.86 -32.49
C PRO A 8 39.07 -7.31 -32.22
N LYS A 9 38.40 -6.84 -33.28
CA LYS A 9 36.97 -6.50 -33.30
C LYS A 9 36.14 -7.73 -32.88
N ARG A 10 35.58 -7.72 -31.67
CA ARG A 10 34.48 -8.63 -31.31
C ARG A 10 33.14 -8.00 -31.69
N TYR A 11 32.41 -8.71 -32.54
CA TYR A 11 31.03 -8.45 -32.91
C TYR A 11 30.10 -8.40 -31.67
N PRO A 12 29.02 -7.60 -31.70
CA PRO A 12 28.13 -7.46 -30.56
C PRO A 12 27.22 -8.68 -30.43
N MET A 13 27.62 -9.66 -29.63
CA MET A 13 26.69 -10.69 -29.15
C MET A 13 25.80 -10.06 -28.07
N GLY A 14 24.48 -10.15 -28.26
CA GLY A 14 23.45 -9.47 -27.48
C GLY A 14 23.62 -9.60 -25.96
N ARG A 15 23.98 -8.49 -25.32
CA ARG A 15 23.88 -8.35 -23.87
C ARG A 15 22.40 -8.16 -23.51
N LYS A 16 21.79 -9.16 -22.87
CA LYS A 16 20.59 -8.95 -22.04
C LYS A 16 20.88 -7.76 -21.14
N LYS A 17 20.16 -6.65 -21.32
CA LYS A 17 20.28 -5.46 -20.46
C LYS A 17 20.07 -5.93 -19.02
N LYS A 18 21.12 -5.84 -18.18
CA LYS A 18 20.97 -6.00 -16.73
C LYS A 18 19.90 -4.99 -16.29
N LYS A 19 18.73 -5.47 -15.85
CA LYS A 19 17.69 -4.64 -15.23
C LYS A 19 18.38 -3.85 -14.12
N HIS A 20 18.43 -2.54 -14.24
CA HIS A 20 18.90 -1.67 -13.17
C HIS A 20 17.85 -1.78 -12.07
N ILE A 21 18.08 -2.61 -11.05
CA ILE A 21 17.18 -2.76 -9.91
C ILE A 21 17.30 -1.48 -9.09
N SER A 22 16.50 -0.49 -9.45
CA SER A 22 16.24 0.69 -8.66
C SER A 22 15.53 0.23 -7.39
N ILE A 23 16.17 0.33 -6.23
CA ILE A 23 15.50 0.06 -4.95
C ILE A 23 14.46 1.16 -4.73
N HIS A 24 13.19 0.80 -4.78
CA HIS A 24 12.08 1.75 -4.70
C HIS A 24 11.86 2.27 -3.27
N GLU A 25 11.52 3.55 -3.17
CA GLU A 25 11.00 4.16 -1.94
C GLU A 25 9.49 3.90 -1.84
N VAL A 26 9.01 3.69 -0.61
CA VAL A 26 7.63 3.30 -0.32
C VAL A 26 7.01 4.32 0.62
N ALA A 27 6.07 5.10 0.11
CA ALA A 27 5.11 5.86 0.92
C ALA A 27 3.86 5.00 1.18
N VAL A 28 3.31 4.41 0.11
CA VAL A 28 2.17 3.50 0.15
C VAL A 28 2.66 2.12 -0.25
N PHE A 29 2.37 1.09 0.55
CA PHE A 29 2.71 -0.28 0.17
C PHE A 29 1.84 -0.73 -1.00
N VAL A 30 2.51 -1.16 -2.08
CA VAL A 30 1.89 -1.68 -3.29
C VAL A 30 2.23 -3.18 -3.39
N PRO A 31 1.22 -4.06 -3.35
CA PRO A 31 1.40 -5.49 -3.64
C PRO A 31 1.95 -5.75 -5.04
N ALA A 32 2.30 -7.01 -5.33
CA ALA A 32 2.68 -7.40 -6.68
C ALA A 32 1.55 -7.08 -7.69
N VAL A 33 1.87 -6.36 -8.76
CA VAL A 33 0.88 -6.08 -9.81
C VAL A 33 0.67 -7.35 -10.63
N ARG A 34 -0.57 -7.86 -10.68
CA ARG A 34 -0.95 -8.91 -11.64
C ARG A 34 -1.25 -8.29 -13.00
N VAL A 35 -0.76 -8.91 -14.07
CA VAL A 35 -0.96 -8.48 -15.45
C VAL A 35 -1.57 -9.60 -16.29
N PRO A 36 -2.43 -9.28 -17.27
CA PRO A 36 -3.02 -10.29 -18.14
C PRO A 36 -1.95 -10.88 -19.07
N VAL A 37 -2.07 -12.16 -19.36
CA VAL A 37 -1.30 -12.85 -20.42
C VAL A 37 -2.20 -12.97 -21.64
N ALA A 38 -1.66 -12.91 -22.86
CA ALA A 38 -2.43 -13.06 -24.09
C ALA A 38 -3.26 -14.37 -24.09
N VAL A 39 -4.54 -14.27 -24.49
CA VAL A 39 -5.47 -15.41 -24.62
C VAL A 39 -6.23 -15.33 -25.93
N ASP A 40 -6.60 -16.47 -26.49
CA ASP A 40 -7.48 -16.54 -27.67
C ASP A 40 -8.94 -16.39 -27.24
N LEU A 41 -9.47 -15.18 -27.36
CA LEU A 41 -10.88 -14.89 -27.13
C LEU A 41 -11.76 -15.30 -28.32
N ILE A 42 -11.19 -15.33 -29.53
CA ILE A 42 -11.95 -15.45 -30.78
C ILE A 42 -12.49 -16.86 -30.95
N ARG A 43 -11.64 -17.87 -30.79
CA ARG A 43 -12.04 -19.27 -30.97
C ARG A 43 -13.15 -19.73 -30.01
N PRO A 44 -13.07 -19.54 -28.68
CA PRO A 44 -14.10 -20.01 -27.76
C PRO A 44 -15.45 -19.29 -27.88
N LEU A 45 -15.44 -18.02 -28.32
CA LEU A 45 -16.67 -17.20 -28.41
C LEU A 45 -17.27 -17.15 -29.82
N ARG A 46 -16.64 -17.83 -30.79
CA ARG A 46 -17.10 -17.84 -32.19
C ARG A 46 -18.50 -18.42 -32.30
N GLY A 47 -19.41 -17.65 -32.90
CA GLY A 47 -20.81 -18.06 -33.07
C GLY A 47 -21.67 -17.87 -31.82
N LEU A 48 -21.07 -17.50 -30.68
CA LEU A 48 -21.78 -17.16 -29.44
C LEU A 48 -21.94 -15.65 -29.27
N VAL A 49 -21.01 -14.87 -29.84
CA VAL A 49 -20.95 -13.41 -29.73
C VAL A 49 -20.84 -12.78 -31.13
N PRO A 50 -21.50 -11.64 -31.41
CA PRO A 50 -21.31 -10.89 -32.64
C PRO A 50 -19.84 -10.57 -32.92
N ARG A 51 -19.42 -10.69 -34.18
CA ARG A 51 -18.01 -10.55 -34.59
C ARG A 51 -17.39 -9.22 -34.17
N ASP A 52 -18.12 -8.11 -34.34
CA ASP A 52 -17.62 -6.79 -33.99
C ASP A 52 -17.35 -6.64 -32.48
N LEU A 53 -18.20 -7.25 -31.64
CA LEU A 53 -18.01 -7.25 -30.18
C LEU A 53 -16.82 -8.14 -29.78
N LEU A 54 -16.66 -9.27 -30.45
CA LEU A 54 -15.55 -10.18 -30.24
C LEU A 54 -14.21 -9.55 -30.63
N ASP A 55 -14.16 -8.89 -31.79
CA ASP A 55 -12.99 -8.15 -32.26
C ASP A 55 -12.67 -7.01 -31.31
N LYS A 56 -13.68 -6.28 -30.81
CA LYS A 56 -13.51 -5.21 -29.81
C LYS A 56 -12.97 -5.73 -28.47
N LEU A 57 -13.54 -6.82 -27.94
CA LEU A 57 -13.10 -7.45 -26.68
C LEU A 57 -11.64 -7.91 -26.80
N SER A 58 -11.29 -8.54 -27.92
CA SER A 58 -9.93 -8.98 -28.24
C SER A 58 -8.94 -7.82 -28.33
N ALA A 59 -9.30 -6.76 -29.06
CA ALA A 59 -8.47 -5.58 -29.22
C ALA A 59 -8.21 -4.85 -27.88
N LEU A 60 -9.24 -4.67 -27.06
CA LEU A 60 -9.12 -4.01 -25.76
C LEU A 60 -8.23 -4.80 -24.79
N ARG A 61 -8.43 -6.13 -24.70
CA ARG A 61 -7.57 -6.97 -23.87
C ARG A 61 -6.13 -6.99 -24.38
N GLY A 62 -5.94 -7.08 -25.70
CA GLY A 62 -4.63 -7.00 -26.34
C GLY A 62 -3.89 -5.70 -26.06
N ARG A 63 -4.60 -4.56 -26.07
CA ARG A 63 -4.03 -3.25 -25.68
C ARG A 63 -3.51 -3.24 -24.25
N ILE A 64 -4.25 -3.82 -23.29
CA ILE A 64 -3.81 -3.92 -21.89
C ILE A 64 -2.52 -4.75 -21.79
N VAL A 65 -2.49 -5.92 -22.46
CA VAL A 65 -1.29 -6.78 -22.49
C VAL A 65 -0.07 -6.00 -23.02
N LEU A 66 -0.21 -5.31 -24.17
CA LEU A 66 0.87 -4.50 -24.75
C LEU A 66 1.34 -3.40 -23.79
N LEU A 67 0.41 -2.64 -23.21
CA LEU A 67 0.75 -1.57 -22.26
C LEU A 67 1.52 -2.09 -21.04
N THR A 68 1.24 -3.31 -20.57
CA THR A 68 1.97 -3.92 -19.44
C THR A 68 3.34 -4.48 -19.81
N GLU A 69 3.59 -4.80 -21.08
CA GLU A 69 4.89 -5.27 -21.57
C GLU A 69 5.83 -4.11 -21.88
N GLU A 70 5.30 -3.01 -22.41
CA GLU A 70 6.07 -1.83 -22.82
C GLU A 70 6.43 -0.91 -21.64
N ASN A 71 5.57 -0.83 -20.61
CA ASN A 71 5.72 0.11 -19.51
C ASN A 71 6.19 -0.56 -18.22
N TYR A 72 7.27 -0.06 -17.63
CA TYR A 72 7.76 -0.51 -16.32
C TYR A 72 6.92 -0.01 -15.12
N LEU A 73 5.69 0.46 -15.36
CA LEU A 73 4.80 1.09 -14.37
C LEU A 73 5.52 2.08 -13.44
N SER A 74 6.47 2.84 -14.00
CA SER A 74 7.38 3.69 -13.24
C SER A 74 6.92 5.15 -13.17
N SER A 75 5.83 5.52 -13.85
CA SER A 75 5.36 6.90 -13.95
C SER A 75 3.84 7.03 -13.89
N VAL A 76 3.37 8.17 -13.39
CA VAL A 76 1.93 8.48 -13.29
C VAL A 76 1.25 8.37 -14.66
N PRO A 77 1.73 9.00 -15.75
CA PRO A 77 1.07 8.91 -17.06
C PRO A 77 0.89 7.48 -17.58
N THR A 78 1.91 6.63 -17.39
CA THR A 78 1.84 5.22 -17.81
C THR A 78 0.80 4.43 -17.00
N VAL A 79 0.64 4.74 -15.71
CA VAL A 79 -0.37 4.11 -14.85
C VAL A 79 -1.77 4.60 -15.21
N SER A 80 -1.96 5.91 -15.43
CA SER A 80 -3.26 6.48 -15.81
C SER A 80 -3.74 6.00 -17.19
N GLU A 81 -2.82 5.81 -18.15
CA GLU A 81 -3.19 5.23 -19.45
C GLU A 81 -3.71 3.79 -19.31
N LEU A 82 -3.04 2.98 -18.49
CA LEU A 82 -3.44 1.60 -18.23
C LEU A 82 -4.78 1.50 -17.49
N GLN A 83 -5.02 2.38 -16.51
CA GLN A 83 -6.32 2.53 -15.84
C GLN A 83 -7.45 2.76 -16.85
N ARG A 84 -7.26 3.70 -17.79
CA ARG A 84 -8.26 3.98 -18.84
C ARG A 84 -8.51 2.77 -19.74
N ALA A 85 -7.46 2.04 -20.13
CA ALA A 85 -7.59 0.84 -20.93
C ALA A 85 -8.39 -0.27 -20.20
N LEU A 86 -8.15 -0.43 -18.89
CA LEU A 86 -8.91 -1.35 -18.03
C LEU A 86 -10.39 -0.96 -17.93
N GLU A 87 -10.69 0.34 -17.77
CA GLU A 87 -12.07 0.83 -17.74
C GLU A 87 -12.81 0.62 -19.07
N GLU A 88 -12.13 0.82 -20.21
CA GLU A 88 -12.70 0.54 -21.54
C GLU A 88 -12.98 -0.96 -21.72
N TYR A 89 -12.05 -1.81 -21.30
CA TYR A 89 -12.19 -3.27 -21.36
C TYR A 89 -13.31 -3.79 -20.47
N LEU A 90 -13.35 -3.35 -19.20
CA LEU A 90 -14.32 -3.79 -18.21
C LEU A 90 -15.76 -3.55 -18.68
N ARG A 91 -16.04 -2.40 -19.31
CA ARG A 91 -17.37 -2.08 -19.85
C ARG A 91 -17.88 -3.11 -20.87
N VAL A 92 -16.98 -3.69 -21.67
CA VAL A 92 -17.33 -4.74 -22.65
C VAL A 92 -17.37 -6.11 -21.97
N LEU A 93 -16.40 -6.39 -21.09
CA LEU A 93 -16.27 -7.66 -20.37
C LEU A 93 -17.51 -8.00 -19.52
N LEU A 94 -18.13 -7.00 -18.88
CA LEU A 94 -19.34 -7.21 -18.08
C LEU A 94 -20.50 -7.81 -18.89
N GLY A 95 -20.51 -7.66 -20.22
CA GLY A 95 -21.47 -8.33 -21.10
C GLY A 95 -21.40 -9.86 -21.01
N MET A 96 -20.24 -10.43 -20.69
CA MET A 96 -20.05 -11.88 -20.53
C MET A 96 -20.69 -12.43 -19.25
N LEU A 97 -20.96 -11.57 -18.26
CA LEU A 97 -21.58 -11.97 -16.99
C LEU A 97 -23.10 -12.05 -17.08
N LYS A 98 -23.70 -11.66 -18.20
CA LYS A 98 -25.15 -11.71 -18.38
C LYS A 98 -25.60 -13.18 -18.47
N PRO A 99 -26.43 -13.69 -17.53
CA PRO A 99 -26.76 -15.12 -17.46
C PRO A 99 -27.37 -15.68 -18.75
N GLU A 100 -28.13 -14.86 -19.47
CA GLU A 100 -28.77 -15.16 -20.76
C GLU A 100 -27.78 -15.64 -21.82
N HIS A 101 -26.53 -15.17 -21.78
CA HIS A 101 -25.53 -15.49 -22.80
C HIS A 101 -24.75 -16.77 -22.47
N ARG A 102 -24.78 -17.24 -21.21
CA ARG A 102 -24.10 -18.45 -20.73
C ARG A 102 -22.59 -18.49 -21.08
N LEU A 103 -21.92 -17.33 -21.04
CA LEU A 103 -20.51 -17.17 -21.43
C LEU A 103 -19.51 -17.28 -20.28
N GLU A 104 -19.98 -17.40 -19.05
CA GLU A 104 -19.15 -17.27 -17.84
C GLU A 104 -17.94 -18.22 -17.84
N ALA A 105 -18.10 -19.46 -18.30
CA ALA A 105 -17.03 -20.46 -18.34
C ALA A 105 -16.47 -20.71 -19.75
N SER A 106 -16.82 -19.88 -20.75
CA SER A 106 -16.47 -20.13 -22.14
C SER A 106 -14.99 -19.86 -22.47
N VAL A 107 -14.33 -19.00 -21.69
CA VAL A 107 -12.95 -18.57 -21.92
C VAL A 107 -12.09 -18.91 -20.73
N GLU A 108 -10.93 -19.47 -21.00
CA GLU A 108 -9.87 -19.66 -20.01
C GLU A 108 -8.95 -18.44 -19.96
N PHE A 109 -9.00 -17.71 -18.84
CA PHE A 109 -8.29 -16.46 -18.66
C PHE A 109 -6.97 -16.68 -17.91
N LYS A 110 -5.93 -15.98 -18.38
CA LYS A 110 -4.55 -16.13 -17.90
C LYS A 110 -4.00 -14.83 -17.35
N TRP A 111 -3.44 -14.89 -16.15
CA TRP A 111 -2.82 -13.79 -15.43
C TRP A 111 -1.53 -14.23 -14.75
N LYS A 112 -0.58 -13.32 -14.64
CA LYS A 112 0.69 -13.55 -13.92
C LYS A 112 1.05 -12.35 -13.06
N SER A 113 1.79 -12.55 -11.98
CA SER A 113 2.38 -11.44 -11.23
C SER A 113 3.58 -10.84 -11.97
N LEU A 114 3.70 -9.52 -11.94
CA LEU A 114 4.83 -8.79 -12.53
C LEU A 114 6.05 -8.90 -11.60
N GLY A 115 7.12 -9.57 -12.04
CA GLY A 115 8.30 -9.85 -11.21
C GLY A 115 9.08 -11.10 -11.67
N ASP A 116 10.03 -11.58 -10.86
CA ASP A 116 10.74 -12.86 -11.10
C ASP A 116 9.88 -14.05 -10.64
N ASP A 117 9.85 -15.10 -11.45
CA ASP A 117 9.20 -16.41 -11.26
C ASP A 117 7.69 -16.37 -10.89
N GLY A 118 6.96 -15.35 -11.37
CA GLY A 118 5.53 -15.21 -11.11
C GLY A 118 4.72 -16.41 -11.60
N HIS A 119 4.03 -17.09 -10.67
CA HIS A 119 3.10 -18.17 -11.01
C HIS A 119 1.97 -17.63 -11.91
N GLU A 120 1.84 -18.23 -13.09
CA GLU A 120 0.69 -17.99 -13.96
C GLU A 120 -0.54 -18.70 -13.37
N THR A 121 -1.65 -17.98 -13.29
CA THR A 121 -2.94 -18.53 -12.91
C THR A 121 -3.85 -18.53 -14.12
N CYS A 122 -4.48 -19.67 -14.36
CA CYS A 122 -5.28 -19.96 -15.53
C CYS A 122 -6.65 -20.51 -15.07
N LEU A 123 -7.72 -19.76 -15.29
CA LEU A 123 -9.06 -20.13 -14.82
C LEU A 123 -10.13 -19.83 -15.87
N ALA A 124 -10.99 -20.81 -16.12
CA ALA A 124 -12.14 -20.69 -17.03
C ALA A 124 -13.33 -19.99 -16.35
N SER A 125 -13.21 -18.68 -16.13
CA SER A 125 -14.25 -17.87 -15.50
C SER A 125 -14.17 -16.38 -15.87
N ALA A 126 -15.25 -15.85 -16.42
CA ALA A 126 -15.42 -14.42 -16.68
C ALA A 126 -15.48 -13.61 -15.36
N TRP A 127 -16.05 -14.18 -14.29
CA TRP A 127 -16.00 -13.57 -12.96
C TRP A 127 -14.57 -13.45 -12.43
N TYR A 128 -13.70 -14.43 -12.74
CA TYR A 128 -12.28 -14.33 -12.40
C TYR A 128 -11.54 -13.28 -13.24
N GLU A 129 -11.86 -13.13 -14.53
CA GLU A 129 -11.32 -12.03 -15.34
C GLU A 129 -11.74 -10.67 -14.76
N VAL A 130 -13.02 -10.51 -14.41
CA VAL A 130 -13.54 -9.27 -13.80
C VAL A 130 -12.88 -8.99 -12.46
N LEU A 131 -12.73 -10.01 -11.59
CA LEU A 131 -11.97 -9.90 -10.35
C LEU A 131 -10.54 -9.39 -10.60
N SER A 132 -9.84 -10.00 -11.55
CA SER A 132 -8.44 -9.68 -11.84
C SER A 132 -8.28 -8.27 -12.41
N VAL A 133 -9.20 -7.83 -13.28
CA VAL A 133 -9.24 -6.46 -13.82
C VAL A 133 -9.49 -5.44 -12.71
N VAL A 134 -10.52 -5.64 -11.88
CA VAL A 134 -10.86 -4.67 -10.81
C VAL A 134 -9.78 -4.66 -9.73
N HIS A 135 -9.21 -5.81 -9.38
CA HIS A 135 -8.04 -5.88 -8.51
C HIS A 135 -6.84 -5.12 -9.11
N MET A 136 -6.52 -5.32 -10.39
CA MET A 136 -5.44 -4.59 -11.05
C MET A 136 -5.67 -3.07 -11.02
N MET A 137 -6.91 -2.62 -11.22
CA MET A 137 -7.27 -1.20 -11.09
C MET A 137 -7.00 -0.69 -9.67
N ALA A 138 -7.32 -1.46 -8.62
CA ALA A 138 -7.02 -1.07 -7.25
C ALA A 138 -5.51 -0.94 -7.00
N ILE A 139 -4.71 -1.95 -7.40
CA ILE A 139 -3.26 -1.95 -7.20
C ILE A 139 -2.59 -0.81 -7.98
N LEU A 140 -3.06 -0.51 -9.19
CA LEU A 140 -2.58 0.64 -9.95
C LEU A 140 -2.92 1.97 -9.28
N SER A 141 -4.09 2.10 -8.62
CA SER A 141 -4.42 3.30 -7.84
C SER A 141 -3.49 3.47 -6.62
N LEU A 142 -3.16 2.38 -5.91
CA LEU A 142 -2.13 2.41 -4.85
C LEU A 142 -0.76 2.82 -5.41
N LEU A 143 -0.39 2.30 -6.57
CA LEU A 143 0.88 2.62 -7.22
C LEU A 143 0.96 4.09 -7.64
N GLU A 144 -0.11 4.62 -8.23
CA GLU A 144 -0.20 6.02 -8.61
C GLU A 144 -0.12 6.94 -7.38
N ALA A 145 -0.80 6.59 -6.29
CA ALA A 145 -0.70 7.30 -5.02
C ALA A 145 0.76 7.27 -4.50
N ASN A 146 1.43 6.11 -4.51
CA ASN A 146 2.84 6.02 -4.12
C ASN A 146 3.73 6.93 -4.98
N LEU A 147 3.54 6.94 -6.30
CA LEU A 147 4.33 7.77 -7.22
C LEU A 147 4.09 9.27 -7.00
N MET A 148 2.89 9.67 -6.58
CA MET A 148 2.57 11.05 -6.23
C MET A 148 3.19 11.49 -4.90
N LEU A 149 3.35 10.56 -3.97
CA LEU A 149 3.87 10.81 -2.62
C LEU A 149 5.39 10.63 -2.50
N VAL A 150 6.04 10.03 -3.50
CA VAL A 150 7.50 9.86 -3.59
C VAL A 150 8.08 10.84 -4.62
N PRO A 151 8.69 11.96 -4.21
CA PRO A 151 9.28 12.93 -5.12
C PRO A 151 10.46 12.31 -5.89
N LYS A 152 10.46 12.44 -7.23
CA LYS A 152 11.49 11.85 -8.11
C LYS A 152 12.77 12.69 -8.21
N ASP A 153 12.68 13.99 -7.95
CA ASP A 153 13.78 14.94 -8.12
C ASP A 153 14.08 15.64 -6.79
N SER A 154 15.05 15.12 -6.03
CA SER A 154 15.74 15.91 -5.01
C SER A 154 17.25 15.71 -5.17
N LEU A 155 17.77 16.14 -6.32
CA LEU A 155 19.21 16.42 -6.49
C LEU A 155 19.60 17.74 -5.82
N ASP A 156 18.61 18.56 -5.42
CA ASP A 156 18.85 19.82 -4.74
C ASP A 156 17.90 20.00 -3.55
N SER A 157 18.49 20.42 -2.42
CA SER A 157 17.87 20.75 -1.13
C SER A 157 17.40 19.61 -0.20
N CYS A 158 17.75 19.80 1.07
CA CYS A 158 17.56 18.92 2.23
C CYS A 158 16.09 18.69 2.65
N GLU A 159 15.10 19.21 1.92
CA GLU A 159 13.69 19.11 2.30
C GLU A 159 12.79 18.63 1.16
N ARG A 160 12.55 17.33 1.10
CA ARG A 160 11.48 16.76 0.26
C ARG A 160 10.11 17.17 0.83
N LYS A 161 9.33 17.94 0.08
CA LYS A 161 7.97 18.34 0.43
C LYS A 161 6.98 17.87 -0.65
N VAL A 162 5.95 17.14 -0.23
CA VAL A 162 4.80 16.77 -1.06
C VAL A 162 3.79 17.93 -0.99
N SER A 163 3.27 18.37 -2.14
CA SER A 163 2.29 19.46 -2.18
C SER A 163 0.95 19.03 -1.58
N GLU A 164 0.15 19.99 -1.11
CA GLU A 164 -1.20 19.66 -0.62
C GLU A 164 -2.08 19.04 -1.72
N ASP A 165 -1.95 19.50 -2.96
CA ASP A 165 -2.71 18.95 -4.09
C ASP A 165 -2.32 17.50 -4.38
N SER A 166 -1.03 17.17 -4.33
CA SER A 166 -0.57 15.79 -4.44
C SER A 166 -1.14 14.91 -3.31
N LYS A 167 -1.24 15.43 -2.08
CA LYS A 167 -1.89 14.71 -0.97
C LYS A 167 -3.38 14.50 -1.23
N ARG A 168 -4.11 15.51 -1.73
CA ARG A 168 -5.54 15.40 -2.07
C ARG A 168 -5.78 14.35 -3.16
N VAL A 169 -5.00 14.40 -4.23
CA VAL A 169 -5.07 13.39 -5.31
C VAL A 169 -4.73 12.00 -4.78
N ALA A 170 -3.72 11.87 -3.91
CA ALA A 170 -3.39 10.60 -3.30
C ALA A 170 -4.54 10.05 -2.43
N ILE A 171 -5.24 10.91 -1.68
CA ILE A 171 -6.43 10.51 -0.90
C ILE A 171 -7.51 9.94 -1.83
N ASP A 172 -7.82 10.61 -2.94
CA ASP A 172 -8.83 10.15 -3.90
C ASP A 172 -8.45 8.79 -4.52
N LEU A 173 -7.16 8.61 -4.85
CA LEU A 173 -6.64 7.35 -5.37
C LEU A 173 -6.70 6.21 -4.33
N LEU A 174 -6.40 6.50 -3.07
CA LEU A 174 -6.48 5.52 -1.98
C LEU A 174 -7.93 5.12 -1.70
N LEU A 175 -8.87 6.08 -1.75
CA LEU A 175 -10.31 5.78 -1.66
C LEU A 175 -10.79 4.93 -2.85
N LYS A 176 -10.35 5.25 -4.07
CA LYS A 176 -10.64 4.43 -5.26
C LYS A 176 -10.11 3.00 -5.08
N ALA A 177 -8.89 2.84 -4.58
CA ALA A 177 -8.31 1.53 -4.31
C ALA A 177 -9.12 0.73 -3.30
N SER A 178 -9.51 1.32 -2.16
CA SER A 178 -10.35 0.65 -1.16
C SER A 178 -11.67 0.22 -1.76
N GLY A 179 -12.39 1.13 -2.42
CA GLY A 179 -13.70 0.83 -3.00
C GLY A 179 -13.64 -0.28 -4.06
N CYS A 180 -12.58 -0.34 -4.87
CA CYS A 180 -12.38 -1.44 -5.82
C CYS A 180 -12.15 -2.79 -5.10
N LEU A 181 -11.36 -2.82 -4.02
CA LEU A 181 -11.07 -4.03 -3.26
C LEU A 181 -12.29 -4.54 -2.49
N GLU A 182 -13.02 -3.65 -1.83
CA GLU A 182 -14.30 -3.98 -1.18
C GLU A 182 -15.32 -4.51 -2.20
N TYR A 183 -15.36 -3.93 -3.41
CA TYR A 183 -16.21 -4.41 -4.49
C TYR A 183 -15.81 -5.81 -4.94
N CYS A 184 -14.50 -6.09 -5.05
CA CYS A 184 -14.01 -7.44 -5.32
C CYS A 184 -14.56 -8.45 -4.31
N VAL A 185 -14.44 -8.18 -3.01
CA VAL A 185 -14.86 -9.12 -1.97
C VAL A 185 -16.38 -9.28 -1.94
N HIS A 186 -17.12 -8.18 -1.87
CA HIS A 186 -18.55 -8.21 -1.59
C HIS A 186 -19.43 -8.41 -2.82
N GLN A 187 -18.94 -8.07 -4.02
CA GLN A 187 -19.75 -8.06 -5.24
C GLN A 187 -19.23 -8.98 -6.35
N ILE A 188 -17.98 -9.46 -6.26
CA ILE A 188 -17.39 -10.34 -7.29
C ILE A 188 -17.14 -11.75 -6.74
N LEU A 189 -16.43 -11.88 -5.61
CA LEU A 189 -16.06 -13.19 -5.04
C LEU A 189 -17.29 -14.04 -4.68
N VAL A 190 -18.39 -13.40 -4.31
CA VAL A 190 -19.67 -14.06 -3.98
C VAL A 190 -20.25 -14.85 -5.16
N HIS A 191 -19.89 -14.50 -6.40
CA HIS A 191 -20.34 -15.20 -7.61
C HIS A 191 -19.38 -16.31 -8.06
N LEU A 192 -18.19 -16.41 -7.49
CA LEU A 192 -17.25 -17.45 -7.86
C LEU A 192 -17.61 -18.80 -7.21
N PRO A 193 -17.75 -19.89 -7.99
CA PRO A 193 -17.91 -21.22 -7.44
C PRO A 193 -16.75 -21.59 -6.51
N MET A 194 -17.04 -22.37 -5.46
CA MET A 194 -16.05 -22.75 -4.44
C MET A 194 -14.78 -23.39 -5.04
N GLN A 195 -14.91 -24.16 -6.12
CA GLN A 195 -13.77 -24.78 -6.82
C GLN A 195 -12.83 -23.74 -7.44
N ILE A 196 -13.38 -22.65 -7.97
CA ILE A 196 -12.59 -21.55 -8.53
C ILE A 196 -11.96 -20.74 -7.40
N ARG A 197 -12.72 -20.46 -6.33
CA ARG A 197 -12.22 -19.74 -5.14
C ARG A 197 -10.99 -20.41 -4.51
N LYS A 198 -11.00 -21.75 -4.42
CA LYS A 198 -9.85 -22.53 -3.90
C LYS A 198 -8.62 -22.49 -4.82
N SER A 199 -8.82 -22.20 -6.11
CA SER A 199 -7.76 -22.10 -7.10
C SER A 199 -7.27 -20.65 -7.29
N LEU A 200 -7.84 -19.69 -6.54
CA LEU A 200 -7.39 -18.30 -6.60
C LEU A 200 -5.97 -18.19 -6.00
N PRO A 201 -5.13 -17.33 -6.60
CA PRO A 201 -3.83 -17.03 -6.04
C PRO A 201 -3.98 -16.31 -4.69
N ASN A 202 -2.95 -16.39 -3.83
CA ASN A 202 -3.00 -15.87 -2.46
C ASN A 202 -3.38 -14.38 -2.41
N ASP A 203 -2.91 -13.58 -3.38
CA ASP A 203 -3.18 -12.15 -3.46
C ASP A 203 -4.64 -11.79 -3.79
N LEU A 204 -5.47 -12.77 -4.19
CA LEU A 204 -6.90 -12.60 -4.47
C LEU A 204 -7.82 -13.24 -3.40
N GLN A 205 -7.26 -13.68 -2.28
CA GLN A 205 -8.05 -14.22 -1.16
C GLN A 205 -8.76 -13.08 -0.42
N ASP A 206 -10.00 -13.33 0.03
CA ASP A 206 -10.89 -12.34 0.66
C ASP A 206 -10.16 -11.51 1.74
N GLY A 207 -9.51 -12.15 2.72
CA GLY A 207 -8.83 -11.46 3.81
C GLY A 207 -7.60 -10.64 3.39
N ILE A 208 -6.93 -11.02 2.29
CA ILE A 208 -5.83 -10.23 1.73
C ILE A 208 -6.39 -8.95 1.09
N LEU A 209 -7.48 -9.07 0.32
CA LEU A 209 -8.13 -7.93 -0.32
C LEU A 209 -8.70 -6.94 0.71
N GLU A 210 -9.38 -7.44 1.74
CA GLU A 210 -9.89 -6.63 2.87
C GLU A 210 -8.74 -5.93 3.61
N SER A 211 -7.64 -6.64 3.87
CA SER A 211 -6.47 -6.03 4.53
C SER A 211 -5.89 -4.86 3.73
N ILE A 212 -5.76 -5.01 2.41
CA ILE A 212 -5.24 -3.96 1.54
C ILE A 212 -6.25 -2.80 1.42
N SER A 213 -7.55 -3.07 1.44
CA SER A 213 -8.60 -2.04 1.51
C SER A 213 -8.45 -1.21 2.78
N SER A 214 -8.41 -1.84 3.96
CA SER A 214 -8.22 -1.14 5.23
C SER A 214 -6.88 -0.38 5.27
N GLN A 215 -5.81 -0.96 4.70
CA GLN A 215 -4.53 -0.26 4.53
C GLN A 215 -4.68 1.04 3.72
N ALA A 216 -5.41 1.00 2.61
CA ALA A 216 -5.62 2.16 1.74
C ALA A 216 -6.38 3.28 2.48
N LEU A 217 -7.43 2.93 3.23
CA LEU A 217 -8.17 3.87 4.08
C LEU A 217 -7.28 4.50 5.15
N ALA A 218 -6.48 3.68 5.85
CA ALA A 218 -5.57 4.16 6.87
C ALA A 218 -4.56 5.17 6.31
N GLN A 219 -3.96 4.87 5.14
CA GLN A 219 -3.06 5.79 4.45
C GLN A 219 -3.76 7.08 4.01
N GLY A 220 -5.04 7.01 3.60
CA GLY A 220 -5.83 8.20 3.30
C GLY A 220 -6.01 9.10 4.53
N VAL A 221 -6.30 8.50 5.69
CA VAL A 221 -6.41 9.22 6.97
C VAL A 221 -5.07 9.81 7.40
N GLU A 222 -3.94 9.13 7.17
CA GLU A 222 -2.61 9.68 7.43
C GLU A 222 -2.38 10.98 6.63
N MET A 223 -2.78 11.01 5.35
CA MET A 223 -2.67 12.21 4.53
C MET A 223 -3.55 13.35 5.05
N GLN A 224 -4.78 13.03 5.49
CA GLN A 224 -5.67 14.01 6.13
C GLN A 224 -5.09 14.54 7.44
N LEU A 225 -4.46 13.69 8.25
CA LEU A 225 -3.74 14.12 9.46
C LEU A 225 -2.58 15.05 9.09
N GLY A 226 -1.85 14.76 8.01
CA GLY A 226 -0.81 15.64 7.48
C GLY A 226 -1.34 17.04 7.13
N LEU A 227 -2.48 17.12 6.44
CA LEU A 227 -3.15 18.40 6.13
C LEU A 227 -3.63 19.10 7.41
N ALA A 228 -4.16 18.36 8.38
CA ALA A 228 -4.58 18.92 9.66
C ALA A 228 -3.38 19.47 10.46
N ILE A 229 -2.20 18.84 10.40
CA ILE A 229 -0.99 19.34 11.05
C ILE A 229 -0.57 20.70 10.47
N GLU A 230 -0.66 20.86 9.16
CA GLU A 230 -0.32 22.08 8.42
C GLU A 230 -1.37 23.19 8.56
N SER A 231 -2.59 22.85 8.97
CA SER A 231 -3.68 23.79 9.16
C SER A 231 -3.70 24.42 10.57
N GLU A 232 -3.68 25.75 10.63
CA GLU A 232 -3.86 26.51 11.88
C GLU A 232 -5.28 26.34 12.47
N LYS A 233 -6.26 26.02 11.64
CA LYS A 233 -7.66 25.84 12.06
C LYS A 233 -7.93 24.48 12.71
N ALA A 234 -7.06 23.49 12.49
CA ALA A 234 -7.27 22.15 13.00
C ALA A 234 -6.90 22.05 14.49
N THR A 235 -7.89 21.75 15.32
CA THR A 235 -7.70 21.56 16.76
C THR A 235 -6.93 20.27 17.08
N LEU A 236 -6.37 20.18 18.29
CA LEU A 236 -5.76 18.93 18.76
C LEU A 236 -6.74 17.77 18.74
N SER A 237 -8.02 18.01 19.06
CA SER A 237 -9.07 16.99 19.04
C SER A 237 -9.28 16.41 17.64
N VAL A 238 -9.22 17.25 16.59
CA VAL A 238 -9.27 16.78 15.20
C VAL A 238 -8.07 15.91 14.87
N LYS A 239 -6.85 16.34 15.24
CA LYS A 239 -5.61 15.58 15.00
C LYS A 239 -5.61 14.24 15.73
N ARG A 240 -6.07 14.21 16.99
CA ARG A 240 -6.26 12.99 17.76
C ARG A 240 -7.27 12.06 17.09
N ARG A 241 -8.44 12.58 16.69
CA ARG A 241 -9.50 11.76 16.06
C ARG A 241 -8.98 11.07 14.81
N LEU A 242 -8.30 11.81 13.92
CA LEU A 242 -7.70 11.24 12.71
C LEU A 242 -6.65 10.17 13.04
N ALA A 243 -5.76 10.43 14.01
CA ALA A 243 -4.79 9.42 14.43
C ALA A 243 -5.45 8.15 15.01
N CYS A 244 -6.52 8.29 15.80
CA CYS A 244 -7.27 7.14 16.31
C CYS A 244 -7.99 6.38 15.18
N GLU A 245 -8.54 7.09 14.20
CA GLU A 245 -9.18 6.49 13.02
C GLU A 245 -8.16 5.69 12.18
N GLU A 246 -6.94 6.22 11.99
CA GLU A 246 -5.83 5.51 11.36
C GLU A 246 -5.45 4.23 12.13
N VAL A 247 -5.41 4.28 13.48
CA VAL A 247 -5.17 3.09 14.33
C VAL A 247 -6.25 2.02 14.11
N SER A 248 -7.52 2.42 14.03
CA SER A 248 -8.63 1.49 13.81
C SER A 248 -8.49 0.75 12.49
N TYR A 249 -8.24 1.46 11.39
CA TYR A 249 -8.09 0.84 10.07
C TYR A 249 -6.87 -0.09 10.00
N PHE A 250 -5.72 0.26 10.60
CA PHE A 250 -4.59 -0.67 10.64
C PHE A 250 -4.81 -1.86 11.56
N SER A 251 -5.59 -1.70 12.63
CA SER A 251 -6.00 -2.83 13.47
C SER A 251 -6.89 -3.80 12.69
N GLU A 252 -7.85 -3.25 11.92
CA GLU A 252 -8.72 -4.03 11.04
C GLU A 252 -7.91 -4.73 9.95
N ALA A 253 -7.00 -4.02 9.29
CA ALA A 253 -6.09 -4.59 8.30
C ALA A 253 -5.31 -5.79 8.84
N HIS A 254 -4.84 -5.71 10.09
CA HIS A 254 -4.15 -6.82 10.75
C HIS A 254 -5.09 -7.99 11.05
N ASN A 255 -6.30 -7.71 11.52
CA ASN A 255 -7.29 -8.74 11.84
C ASN A 255 -7.70 -9.52 10.59
N TRP A 256 -7.86 -8.86 9.44
CA TRP A 256 -8.16 -9.54 8.18
C TRP A 256 -7.10 -10.53 7.73
N LEU A 257 -5.84 -10.31 8.13
CA LEU A 257 -4.73 -11.23 7.87
C LEU A 257 -4.66 -12.39 8.86
N SER A 258 -5.41 -12.34 9.97
CA SER A 258 -5.45 -13.42 10.95
C SER A 258 -6.12 -14.66 10.33
N GLY A 259 -5.32 -15.63 9.93
CA GLY A 259 -5.77 -16.85 9.25
C GLY A 259 -5.52 -16.87 7.74
N CYS A 260 -4.98 -15.79 7.15
CA CYS A 260 -4.49 -15.81 5.77
C CYS A 260 -3.12 -16.51 5.69
N ASP A 261 -2.85 -17.18 4.57
CA ASP A 261 -1.50 -17.61 4.25
C ASP A 261 -0.67 -16.42 3.77
N THR A 262 0.19 -15.92 4.65
CA THR A 262 1.15 -14.83 4.38
C THR A 262 2.57 -15.36 4.27
N SER A 263 2.76 -16.62 3.86
CA SER A 263 4.09 -17.26 3.81
C SER A 263 4.96 -16.75 2.65
N ASP A 264 4.34 -16.24 1.59
CA ASP A 264 5.04 -15.66 0.46
C ASP A 264 5.70 -14.30 0.80
N ALA A 265 6.59 -13.84 -0.08
CA ALA A 265 7.36 -12.62 0.16
C ALA A 265 6.48 -11.37 0.31
N TYR A 266 5.44 -11.23 -0.52
CA TYR A 266 4.55 -10.07 -0.47
C TYR A 266 3.60 -10.14 0.74
N GLY A 267 3.08 -11.34 1.07
CA GLY A 267 2.30 -11.56 2.28
C GLY A 267 3.06 -11.17 3.56
N LYS A 268 4.31 -11.65 3.70
CA LYS A 268 5.19 -11.24 4.82
C LYS A 268 5.44 -9.73 4.84
N LYS A 269 5.65 -9.15 3.66
CA LYS A 269 5.94 -7.72 3.54
C LYS A 269 4.74 -6.84 3.89
N LEU A 270 3.53 -7.25 3.54
CA LEU A 270 2.27 -6.60 3.94
C LEU A 270 2.11 -6.59 5.47
N LEU A 271 2.32 -7.72 6.14
CA LEU A 271 2.27 -7.80 7.60
C LEU A 271 3.25 -6.85 8.28
N LEU A 272 4.49 -6.78 7.77
CA LEU A 272 5.51 -5.87 8.30
C LEU A 272 5.13 -4.40 8.08
N TYR A 273 4.54 -4.08 6.93
CA TYR A 273 4.05 -2.73 6.63
C TYR A 273 2.94 -2.31 7.60
N ILE A 274 1.90 -3.14 7.75
CA ILE A 274 0.79 -2.89 8.68
C ILE A 274 1.31 -2.71 10.10
N LYS A 275 2.21 -3.60 10.56
CA LYS A 275 2.81 -3.46 11.89
C LYS A 275 3.56 -2.15 12.07
N TRP A 276 4.37 -1.76 11.08
CA TRP A 276 5.09 -0.49 11.12
C TRP A 276 4.13 0.70 11.21
N LYS A 277 3.18 0.80 10.28
CA LYS A 277 2.26 1.93 10.22
C LYS A 277 1.29 1.99 11.41
N TYR A 278 0.85 0.84 11.91
CA TYR A 278 0.06 0.76 13.14
C TYR A 278 0.78 1.37 14.35
N LEU A 279 2.08 1.13 14.50
CA LEU A 279 2.87 1.71 15.58
C LEU A 279 3.01 3.24 15.43
N GLU A 280 3.18 3.73 14.20
CA GLU A 280 3.20 5.17 13.92
C GLU A 280 1.86 5.84 14.24
N ALA A 281 0.75 5.26 13.79
CA ALA A 281 -0.60 5.74 14.07
C ALA A 281 -0.88 5.78 15.59
N LYS A 282 -0.48 4.74 16.32
CA LYS A 282 -0.59 4.71 17.79
C LYS A 282 0.24 5.79 18.46
N ALA A 283 1.49 6.00 18.01
CA ALA A 283 2.33 7.07 18.53
C ALA A 283 1.67 8.44 18.33
N ALA A 284 1.10 8.69 17.15
CA ALA A 284 0.34 9.91 16.86
C ALA A 284 -0.88 10.08 17.79
N ALA A 285 -1.66 9.01 17.98
CA ALA A 285 -2.85 9.02 18.81
C ALA A 285 -2.52 9.35 20.28
N TYR A 286 -1.52 8.67 20.85
CA TYR A 286 -1.05 8.93 22.21
C TYR A 286 -0.46 10.33 22.37
N TYR A 287 0.31 10.80 21.39
CA TYR A 287 0.90 12.14 21.41
C TYR A 287 -0.18 13.23 21.48
N TYR A 288 -1.14 13.23 20.54
CA TYR A 288 -2.22 14.22 20.56
C TYR A 288 -3.15 14.05 21.75
N HIS A 289 -3.37 12.81 22.23
CA HIS A 289 -4.13 12.60 23.45
C HIS A 289 -3.44 13.23 24.66
N GLY A 290 -2.14 12.98 24.84
CA GLY A 290 -1.34 13.55 25.92
C GLY A 290 -1.40 15.08 25.91
N LEU A 291 -1.25 15.71 24.74
CA LEU A 291 -1.35 17.18 24.60
C LEU A 291 -2.75 17.73 24.96
N ILE A 292 -3.81 16.96 24.75
CA ILE A 292 -5.17 17.38 25.13
C ILE A 292 -5.36 17.26 26.63
N VAL A 293 -4.96 16.12 27.21
CA VAL A 293 -5.10 15.84 28.65
C VAL A 293 -4.28 16.84 29.46
N ASP A 294 -3.09 17.22 28.99
CA ASP A 294 -2.21 18.17 29.65
C ASP A 294 -2.83 19.57 29.84
N LYS A 295 -3.90 19.90 29.09
CA LYS A 295 -4.65 21.15 29.25
C LYS A 295 -5.68 21.12 30.38
N GLY A 296 -5.89 19.95 31.00
CA GLY A 296 -6.76 19.80 32.15
C GLY A 296 -6.21 20.53 33.39
N SER A 297 -7.09 20.91 34.30
CA SER A 297 -6.72 21.66 35.52
C SER A 297 -6.32 20.78 36.70
N GLU A 298 -6.71 19.50 36.71
CA GLU A 298 -6.40 18.59 37.81
C GLU A 298 -4.99 18.00 37.70
N PRO A 299 -4.24 17.84 38.81
CA PRO A 299 -2.90 17.24 38.81
C PRO A 299 -2.82 15.84 38.16
N SER A 300 -3.87 15.02 38.32
CA SER A 300 -4.03 13.70 37.71
C SER A 300 -3.97 13.75 36.17
N ASN A 301 -4.42 14.85 35.56
CA ASN A 301 -4.34 15.06 34.12
C ASN A 301 -2.88 15.19 33.67
N HIS A 302 -2.06 15.95 34.40
CA HIS A 302 -0.66 16.12 34.02
C HIS A 302 0.12 14.81 34.10
N VAL A 303 -0.12 13.99 35.15
CA VAL A 303 0.48 12.65 35.25
C VAL A 303 0.05 11.78 34.08
N SER A 304 -1.25 11.71 33.79
CA SER A 304 -1.80 10.95 32.66
C SER A 304 -1.26 11.42 31.31
N ALA A 305 -1.09 12.72 31.14
CA ALA A 305 -0.50 13.31 29.94
C ALA A 305 0.96 12.89 29.76
N VAL A 306 1.75 12.88 30.84
CA VAL A 306 3.14 12.39 30.78
C VAL A 306 3.18 10.92 30.37
N CYS A 307 2.38 10.05 30.99
CA CYS A 307 2.29 8.64 30.59
C CYS A 307 1.97 8.46 29.10
N CYS A 308 1.00 9.22 28.58
CA CYS A 308 0.65 9.19 27.15
C CYS A 308 1.83 9.62 26.26
N LEU A 309 2.55 10.67 26.64
CA LEU A 309 3.66 11.19 25.85
C LEU A 309 4.86 10.24 25.85
N PHE A 310 5.16 9.57 26.97
CA PHE A 310 6.17 8.52 27.03
C PHE A 310 5.78 7.30 26.19
N ALA A 311 4.53 6.84 26.29
CA ALA A 311 4.04 5.75 25.43
C ALA A 311 4.17 6.10 23.93
N ALA A 312 3.87 7.35 23.55
CA ALA A 312 4.04 7.82 22.18
C ALA A 312 5.50 7.72 21.70
N ASP A 313 6.48 8.06 22.55
CA ASP A 313 7.90 8.00 22.21
C ASP A 313 8.39 6.55 22.07
N GLU A 314 8.00 5.66 23.00
CA GLU A 314 8.33 4.23 22.92
C GLU A 314 7.77 3.58 21.65
N LEU A 315 6.52 3.89 21.31
CA LEU A 315 5.87 3.42 20.08
C LEU A 315 6.58 3.95 18.83
N LEU A 316 7.02 5.20 18.84
CA LEU A 316 7.78 5.80 17.74
C LEU A 316 9.17 5.15 17.58
N ILE A 317 9.84 4.78 18.67
CA ILE A 317 11.10 4.02 18.63
C ILE A 317 10.85 2.60 18.10
N ALA A 318 9.76 1.95 18.52
CA ALA A 318 9.37 0.64 18.01
C ALA A 318 9.01 0.69 16.52
N SER A 319 8.35 1.76 16.05
CA SER A 319 7.98 1.91 14.64
C SER A 319 9.20 2.00 13.73
N LYS A 320 10.27 2.69 14.14
CA LYS A 320 11.56 2.72 13.41
C LYS A 320 12.16 1.33 13.22
N ARG A 321 12.07 0.46 14.22
CA ARG A 321 12.55 -0.93 14.11
C ARG A 321 11.69 -1.75 13.16
N ALA A 322 10.37 -1.54 13.21
CA ALA A 322 9.43 -2.18 12.29
C ALA A 322 9.64 -1.71 10.84
N SER A 323 9.92 -0.42 10.61
CA SER A 323 10.18 0.13 9.28
C SER A 323 11.45 -0.46 8.64
N LEU A 324 12.51 -0.64 9.43
CA LEU A 324 13.73 -1.31 8.99
C LEU A 324 13.44 -2.78 8.63
N SER A 325 12.67 -3.47 9.47
CA SER A 325 12.27 -4.87 9.20
C SER A 325 11.50 -4.98 7.88
N PHE A 326 10.55 -4.07 7.62
CA PHE A 326 9.83 -3.98 6.36
C PHE A 326 10.76 -3.72 5.16
N CYS A 327 11.70 -2.79 5.30
CA CYS A 327 12.59 -2.40 4.20
C CYS A 327 13.57 -3.52 3.81
N LEU A 328 14.06 -4.27 4.80
CA LEU A 328 14.97 -5.39 4.60
C LEU A 328 14.27 -6.66 4.09
N ALA A 329 12.96 -6.80 4.30
CA ALA A 329 12.19 -7.91 3.76
C ALA A 329 12.09 -7.84 2.22
N ALA A 330 12.21 -8.99 1.56
CA ALA A 330 12.06 -9.09 0.11
C ALA A 330 10.62 -8.75 -0.33
N PRO A 331 10.44 -8.07 -1.48
CA PRO A 331 11.49 -7.43 -2.29
C PRO A 331 12.09 -6.21 -1.57
N VAL A 332 13.42 -6.11 -1.45
CA VAL A 332 14.08 -5.04 -0.66
C VAL A 332 13.66 -3.65 -1.13
N THR A 333 13.32 -2.77 -0.18
CA THR A 333 12.91 -1.38 -0.43
C THR A 333 13.82 -0.41 0.31
N ARG A 334 13.89 0.83 -0.18
CA ARG A 334 14.69 1.87 0.47
C ARG A 334 13.88 2.40 1.64
N VAL A 335 14.55 2.68 2.75
CA VAL A 335 13.96 3.41 3.87
C VAL A 335 13.50 4.78 3.34
N PRO A 336 12.19 5.06 3.32
CA PRO A 336 11.72 6.35 2.83
C PRO A 336 12.23 7.44 3.78
N PRO A 337 12.69 8.59 3.27
CA PRO A 337 13.01 9.70 4.15
C PRO A 337 11.76 10.13 4.91
N THR A 338 11.92 10.60 6.14
CA THR A 338 10.78 11.10 6.93
C THR A 338 10.21 12.36 6.29
N TRP A 339 8.93 12.34 5.92
CA TRP A 339 8.17 13.49 5.43
C TRP A 339 6.81 13.56 6.13
N GLY A 340 6.03 14.62 5.85
CA GLY A 340 4.64 14.74 6.30
C GLY A 340 4.45 14.59 7.81
N VAL A 341 3.45 13.78 8.20
CA VAL A 341 3.10 13.47 9.59
C VAL A 341 4.31 12.97 10.37
N MET A 342 5.05 12.02 9.81
CA MET A 342 6.17 11.41 10.52
C MET A 342 7.33 12.37 10.71
N LYS A 343 7.62 13.28 9.77
CA LYS A 343 8.63 14.34 10.00
C LYS A 343 8.24 15.22 11.20
N HIS A 344 6.96 15.58 11.32
CA HIS A 344 6.47 16.37 12.44
C HIS A 344 6.59 15.60 13.77
N LEU A 345 6.09 14.36 13.83
CA LEU A 345 6.06 13.56 15.05
C LEU A 345 7.46 13.18 15.54
N HIS A 346 8.38 12.82 14.63
CA HIS A 346 9.78 12.53 14.95
C HIS A 346 10.53 13.70 15.57
N LYS A 347 10.10 14.93 15.25
CA LYS A 347 10.64 16.12 15.89
C LYS A 347 9.93 16.40 17.22
N LYS A 348 8.60 16.39 17.21
CA LYS A 348 7.81 16.91 18.32
C LYS A 348 7.66 15.99 19.52
N ILE A 349 7.52 14.68 19.31
CA ILE A 349 7.36 13.74 20.41
C ILE A 349 8.59 13.78 21.35
N PRO A 350 9.84 13.62 20.85
CA PRO A 350 11.01 13.66 21.74
C PRO A 350 11.23 15.03 22.39
N GLU A 351 10.98 16.13 21.66
CA GLU A 351 11.07 17.50 22.20
C GLU A 351 10.13 17.70 23.39
N VAL A 352 8.89 17.19 23.30
CA VAL A 352 7.89 17.34 24.35
C VAL A 352 8.19 16.40 25.52
N VAL A 353 8.58 15.15 25.26
CA VAL A 353 8.94 14.18 26.30
C VAL A 353 10.14 14.67 27.11
N SER A 354 11.20 15.18 26.46
CA SER A 354 12.37 15.72 27.15
C SER A 354 12.04 16.91 28.07
N LYS A 355 11.14 17.80 27.65
CA LYS A 355 10.67 18.91 28.50
C LYS A 355 9.86 18.41 29.68
N LYS A 356 8.99 17.41 29.45
CA LYS A 356 8.15 16.82 30.50
C LYS A 356 8.98 16.01 31.50
N SER A 357 10.01 15.30 31.05
CA SER A 357 10.93 14.57 31.95
C SER A 357 11.75 15.53 32.82
N GLN A 358 12.13 16.71 32.32
CA GLN A 358 12.79 17.72 33.15
C GLN A 358 11.85 18.34 34.19
N MET A 359 10.57 18.50 33.84
CA MET A 359 9.59 19.15 34.72
C MET A 359 8.96 18.19 35.74
N TYR A 360 8.85 16.89 35.42
CA TYR A 360 8.20 15.89 36.27
C TYR A 360 9.12 14.70 36.63
N GLY A 361 10.42 14.77 36.31
CA GLY A 361 11.38 13.69 36.57
C GLY A 361 11.40 13.27 38.05
N TYR A 362 11.19 14.22 38.97
CA TYR A 362 11.10 13.95 40.40
C TYR A 362 9.90 13.06 40.79
N LEU A 363 8.78 13.11 40.06
CA LEU A 363 7.60 12.27 40.33
C LEU A 363 7.88 10.80 40.01
N PHE A 364 8.65 10.52 38.95
CA PHE A 364 9.03 9.16 38.58
C PHE A 364 10.19 8.61 39.41
N GLU A 365 11.08 9.47 39.91
CA GLU A 365 12.10 9.08 40.89
C GLU A 365 11.48 8.74 42.25
N GLN A 366 10.37 9.38 42.64
CA GLN A 366 9.63 9.05 43.86
C GLN A 366 8.95 7.68 43.79
N ASP A 367 8.23 7.36 42.70
CA ASP A 367 7.64 6.02 42.52
C ASP A 367 8.74 4.93 42.55
N LYS A 368 9.89 5.16 41.90
CA LYS A 368 10.99 4.19 41.87
C LYS A 368 11.60 3.95 43.27
N ASN A 369 11.72 5.01 44.08
CA ASN A 369 12.21 4.91 45.46
C ASN A 369 11.17 4.28 46.41
N GLU A 370 9.87 4.44 46.16
CA GLU A 370 8.80 3.76 46.93
C GLU A 370 8.77 2.25 46.64
N TYR A 371 9.09 1.82 45.41
CA TYR A 371 9.29 0.40 45.09
C TYR A 371 10.61 -0.15 45.65
N GLU A 372 11.70 0.63 45.70
CA GLU A 372 12.98 0.18 46.29
C GLU A 372 12.98 0.16 47.84
N THR A 373 12.10 0.93 48.49
CA THR A 373 11.95 0.93 49.96
C THR A 373 10.89 -0.04 50.48
N SER A 374 10.03 -0.59 49.61
CA SER A 374 9.07 -1.65 49.97
C SER A 374 9.63 -3.07 49.83
N ASP A 375 10.86 -3.22 49.34
CA ASP A 375 11.56 -4.50 49.15
C ASP A 375 12.77 -4.70 50.10
N GLN A 376 12.80 -3.98 51.24
CA GLN A 376 13.73 -4.31 52.34
C GLN A 376 12.97 -4.94 53.52
N PRO A 377 13.40 -6.13 54.00
CA PRO A 377 12.69 -6.93 55.02
C PRO A 377 12.68 -6.32 56.42
#